data_AF-A0A067SJ82-F1
#
_entry.id   AF-A0A067SJ82-F1
#
_cell.length_a   1.000
_cell.length_b   1.000
_cell.length_c   1.000
_cell.angle_alpha   90.00
_cell.angle_beta   90.00
_cell.angle_gamma   90.00
#
_symmetry.space_group_name_H-M   'P 1'
#
loop_
_entity.id
_entity.type
_entity.pdbx_description
1 polymer ?
#
loop_
_entity_poly.entity_id
_entity_poly.type
_entity_poly.pdbx_seq_one_letter_code
_entity_poly.pdbx_strand_id
1 'polypeptide(L)'
;MGPLTPNLVALPPEIITQILLQVDWKAILQMRQTCRDLFKISQTRLIWTTLLNECSQTMAYPPRLVEPIDNYSTRELETLVLTKISSEVGWGSLHLPSERAATKGDPQCYGPRALLEGGRWLLFHDQSLPDSFTGKISCCDLDSACLQVQPLLQLQTRIGDHRFSLQCIGSQADKTATSSSFIVAFQLQSLGGDLRNYQIYQIRQQGRGSGAHFAVRGLSSFTYINRVIGPSAWASTGLCLQGDYIMETPSKFSAALLQVFNWRTSTSTIHEKSILFFNYRVCSFSMIYSGSFNSHQIYISR
;
A
#
# COMPACT_ATOMS: atom_id res chain seq x y z
N MET A 1 -29.25 24.04 -47.85
CA MET A 1 -29.26 22.87 -46.94
C MET A 1 -28.16 23.09 -45.92
N GLY A 2 -28.51 23.36 -44.67
CA GLY A 2 -27.50 23.47 -43.61
C GLY A 2 -26.87 22.11 -43.30
N PRO A 3 -25.62 22.04 -42.87
CA PRO A 3 -24.98 20.78 -42.50
C PRO A 3 -25.78 20.13 -41.37
N LEU A 4 -26.25 18.90 -41.61
CA LEU A 4 -26.84 18.06 -40.57
C LEU A 4 -25.76 17.83 -39.52
N THR A 5 -25.90 18.45 -38.35
CA THR A 5 -25.07 18.11 -37.20
C THR A 5 -25.42 16.70 -36.78
N PRO A 6 -24.47 15.75 -36.78
CA PRO A 6 -24.74 14.39 -36.36
C PRO A 6 -25.22 14.40 -34.91
N ASN A 7 -26.45 13.96 -34.69
CA ASN A 7 -27.04 13.86 -33.35
C ASN A 7 -26.63 12.53 -32.74
N LEU A 8 -25.66 12.57 -31.83
CA LEU A 8 -25.16 11.38 -31.13
C LEU A 8 -26.28 10.61 -30.40
N VAL A 9 -27.28 11.32 -29.86
CA VAL A 9 -28.39 10.71 -29.11
C VAL A 9 -29.37 9.97 -30.02
N ALA A 10 -29.32 10.21 -31.33
CA ALA A 10 -30.12 9.46 -32.30
C ALA A 10 -29.53 8.08 -32.66
N LEU A 11 -28.30 7.78 -32.22
CA LEU A 11 -27.67 6.49 -32.45
C LEU A 11 -28.20 5.43 -31.45
N PRO A 12 -28.17 4.14 -31.82
CA PRO A 12 -28.46 3.06 -30.88
C PRO A 12 -27.52 3.09 -29.66
N PRO A 13 -28.00 2.75 -28.44
CA PRO A 13 -27.19 2.77 -27.22
C PRO A 13 -25.91 1.94 -27.30
N GLU A 14 -25.92 0.85 -28.06
CA GLU A 14 -24.77 -0.03 -28.27
C GLU A 14 -23.66 0.70 -29.03
N ILE A 15 -24.03 1.48 -30.06
CA ILE A 15 -23.08 2.27 -30.86
C ILE A 15 -22.49 3.39 -30.00
N ILE A 16 -23.32 4.07 -29.20
CA ILE A 16 -22.86 5.10 -28.27
C ILE A 16 -21.89 4.49 -27.25
N THR A 17 -22.19 3.29 -26.72
CA THR A 17 -21.30 2.57 -25.81
C THR A 17 -19.96 2.28 -26.47
N GLN A 18 -19.94 1.79 -27.72
CA GLN A 18 -18.70 1.56 -28.45
C GLN A 18 -17.89 2.84 -28.66
N ILE A 19 -18.55 3.97 -28.93
CA ILE A 19 -17.88 5.28 -29.01
C ILE A 19 -17.27 5.64 -27.64
N LEU A 20 -18.03 5.49 -26.55
CA LEU A 20 -17.55 5.79 -25.19
C LEU A 20 -16.38 4.89 -24.76
N LEU A 21 -16.25 3.69 -25.31
CA LEU A 21 -15.09 2.81 -25.06
C LEU A 21 -13.81 3.26 -25.75
N GLN A 22 -13.89 4.24 -26.68
CA GLN A 22 -12.74 4.76 -27.43
C GLN A 22 -12.30 6.16 -26.96
N VAL A 23 -12.97 6.74 -25.96
CA VAL A 23 -12.68 8.09 -25.47
C VAL A 23 -12.17 8.05 -24.04
N ASP A 24 -11.45 9.10 -23.64
CA ASP A 24 -10.88 9.17 -22.30
C ASP A 24 -11.95 9.37 -21.21
N TRP A 25 -11.55 9.10 -19.96
CA TRP A 25 -12.45 9.27 -18.81
C TRP A 25 -12.99 10.70 -18.69
N LYS A 26 -12.26 11.72 -19.14
CA LYS A 26 -12.68 13.12 -19.08
C LYS A 26 -13.85 13.36 -20.03
N ALA A 27 -13.75 12.90 -21.27
CA ALA A 27 -14.81 12.98 -22.26
C ALA A 27 -16.05 12.22 -21.80
N ILE A 28 -15.89 11.00 -21.24
CA ILE A 28 -17.02 10.25 -20.65
C ILE A 28 -17.69 11.08 -19.55
N LEU A 29 -16.90 11.68 -18.66
CA LEU A 29 -17.40 12.50 -17.57
C LEU A 29 -18.09 13.78 -18.03
N GLN A 30 -17.64 14.39 -19.11
CA GLN A 30 -18.29 15.57 -19.71
C GLN A 30 -19.58 15.19 -20.43
N MET A 31 -19.55 14.12 -21.23
CA MET A 31 -20.71 13.64 -22.00
C MET A 31 -21.89 13.28 -21.11
N ARG A 32 -21.64 12.69 -19.94
CA ARG A 32 -22.73 12.33 -19.02
C ARG A 32 -23.45 13.55 -18.41
N GLN A 33 -22.83 14.73 -18.45
CA GLN A 33 -23.43 15.97 -17.96
C GLN A 33 -24.34 16.63 -19.01
N THR A 34 -24.34 16.16 -20.27
CA THR A 34 -25.09 16.82 -21.35
C THR A 34 -26.55 16.41 -21.40
N CYS A 35 -26.88 15.12 -21.24
CA CYS A 35 -28.26 14.64 -21.23
C CYS A 35 -28.44 13.34 -20.43
N ARG A 36 -29.71 13.02 -20.08
CA ARG A 36 -30.07 11.85 -19.27
C ARG A 36 -29.76 10.53 -19.97
N ASP A 37 -29.84 10.47 -21.29
CA ASP A 37 -29.59 9.23 -22.04
C ASP A 37 -28.11 8.89 -22.06
N LEU A 38 -27.24 9.87 -22.33
CA LEU A 38 -25.79 9.70 -22.23
C LEU A 38 -25.35 9.41 -20.79
N PHE A 39 -26.00 10.01 -19.79
CA PHE A 39 -25.80 9.65 -18.40
C PHE A 39 -26.06 8.15 -18.16
N LYS A 40 -27.23 7.63 -18.57
CA LYS A 40 -27.59 6.22 -18.41
C LYS A 40 -26.62 5.29 -19.16
N ILE A 41 -26.29 5.62 -20.42
CA ILE A 41 -25.38 4.80 -21.23
C ILE A 41 -23.98 4.76 -20.60
N SER A 42 -23.49 5.89 -20.08
CA SER A 42 -22.20 5.97 -19.37
C SER A 42 -22.13 5.09 -18.11
N GLN A 43 -23.26 4.67 -17.56
CA GLN A 43 -23.34 3.77 -16.40
C GLN A 43 -23.29 2.29 -16.80
N THR A 44 -22.96 1.97 -18.05
CA THR A 44 -22.78 0.59 -18.48
C THR A 44 -21.54 -0.01 -17.82
N ARG A 45 -21.67 -1.23 -17.27
CA ARG A 45 -20.58 -1.95 -16.61
C ARG A 45 -19.32 -2.02 -17.47
N LEU A 46 -19.49 -2.30 -18.75
CA LEU A 46 -18.42 -2.45 -19.73
C LEU A 46 -17.50 -1.22 -19.79
N ILE A 47 -18.07 -0.01 -19.70
CA ILE A 47 -17.30 1.25 -19.71
C ILE A 47 -16.38 1.31 -18.49
N TRP A 48 -16.92 1.07 -17.30
CA TRP A 48 -16.16 1.15 -16.06
C TRP A 48 -15.12 0.04 -15.90
N THR A 49 -15.40 -1.17 -16.41
CA THR A 49 -14.39 -2.24 -16.46
C THR A 49 -13.25 -1.90 -17.41
N THR A 50 -13.54 -1.29 -18.56
CA THR A 50 -12.51 -0.86 -19.52
C THR A 50 -11.64 0.25 -18.92
N LEU A 51 -12.25 1.28 -18.34
CA LEU A 51 -11.52 2.35 -17.64
C LEU A 51 -10.67 1.82 -16.49
N LEU A 52 -11.17 0.84 -15.73
CA LEU A 52 -10.40 0.19 -14.67
C LEU A 52 -9.16 -0.51 -15.22
N ASN A 53 -9.29 -1.23 -16.33
CA ASN A 53 -8.17 -1.90 -16.98
C ASN A 53 -7.15 -0.89 -17.51
N GLU A 54 -7.59 0.21 -18.11
CA GLU A 54 -6.72 1.30 -18.56
C GLU A 54 -5.97 1.95 -17.39
N CYS A 55 -6.67 2.27 -16.29
CA CYS A 55 -6.06 2.78 -15.06
C CYS A 55 -5.02 1.79 -14.53
N SER A 56 -5.29 0.49 -14.65
CA SER A 56 -4.39 -0.55 -14.18
C SER A 56 -3.08 -0.63 -14.97
N GLN A 57 -3.10 -0.20 -16.23
CA GLN A 57 -1.92 -0.21 -17.12
C GLN A 57 -1.14 1.09 -17.08
N THR A 58 -1.81 2.23 -16.84
CA THR A 58 -1.24 3.56 -17.00
C THR A 58 -0.79 4.19 -15.69
N MET A 59 -1.39 3.81 -14.55
CA MET A 59 -1.10 4.44 -13.27
C MET A 59 0.02 3.73 -12.52
N ALA A 60 0.88 4.52 -11.85
CA ALA A 60 1.96 3.98 -11.01
C ALA A 60 1.42 3.09 -9.87
N TYR A 61 0.23 3.42 -9.36
CA TYR A 61 -0.45 2.66 -8.30
C TYR A 61 -1.87 2.32 -8.75
N PRO A 62 -2.07 1.19 -9.43
CA PRO A 62 -3.36 0.83 -10.01
C PRO A 62 -4.40 0.56 -8.91
N PRO A 63 -5.71 0.75 -9.20
CA PRO A 63 -6.75 0.37 -8.27
C PRO A 63 -6.68 -1.12 -7.94
N ARG A 64 -6.83 -1.46 -6.65
CA ARG A 64 -6.81 -2.84 -6.20
C ARG A 64 -8.22 -3.35 -5.97
N LEU A 65 -8.53 -4.45 -6.63
CA LEU A 65 -9.75 -5.20 -6.35
C LEU A 65 -9.54 -6.06 -5.10
N VAL A 66 -10.51 -6.01 -4.19
CA VAL A 66 -10.59 -6.81 -2.97
C VAL A 66 -11.06 -8.23 -3.31
N GLU A 67 -11.83 -8.37 -4.38
CA GLU A 67 -12.46 -9.60 -4.86
C GLU A 67 -12.40 -9.70 -6.39
N PRO A 68 -12.77 -10.84 -7.00
CA PRO A 68 -12.94 -10.92 -8.45
C PRO A 68 -13.85 -9.81 -8.98
N ILE A 69 -13.49 -9.25 -10.14
CA ILE A 69 -14.20 -8.10 -10.75
C ILE A 69 -15.70 -8.38 -10.94
N ASP A 70 -16.08 -9.64 -11.19
CA ASP A 70 -17.46 -10.09 -11.40
C ASP A 70 -18.35 -9.87 -10.18
N ASN A 71 -17.77 -9.82 -8.99
CA ASN A 71 -18.52 -9.57 -7.76
C ASN A 71 -18.76 -8.07 -7.50
N TYR A 72 -18.26 -7.17 -8.34
CA TYR A 72 -18.49 -5.73 -8.18
C TYR A 72 -19.76 -5.32 -8.92
N SER A 73 -20.59 -4.48 -8.31
CA SER A 73 -21.63 -3.76 -9.04
C SER A 73 -21.02 -2.67 -9.92
N THR A 74 -21.76 -2.21 -10.92
CA THR A 74 -21.29 -1.12 -11.78
C THR A 74 -20.99 0.16 -10.99
N ARG A 75 -21.80 0.46 -9.98
CA ARG A 75 -21.60 1.62 -9.11
C ARG A 75 -20.32 1.52 -8.28
N GLU A 76 -19.99 0.34 -7.79
CA GLU A 76 -18.73 0.12 -7.06
C GLU A 76 -17.53 0.28 -7.99
N LEU A 77 -17.58 -0.24 -9.23
CA LEU A 77 -16.52 -0.04 -10.22
C LEU A 77 -16.34 1.43 -10.57
N GLU A 78 -17.44 2.13 -10.82
CA GLU A 78 -17.44 3.57 -11.07
C GLU A 78 -16.80 4.34 -9.93
N THR A 79 -17.21 4.07 -8.68
CA THR A 79 -16.65 4.71 -7.50
C THR A 79 -15.15 4.46 -7.39
N LEU A 80 -14.72 3.21 -7.60
CA LEU A 80 -13.32 2.80 -7.51
C LEU A 80 -12.44 3.50 -8.57
N VAL A 81 -12.91 3.56 -9.81
CA VAL A 81 -12.22 4.26 -10.91
C VAL A 81 -12.14 5.76 -10.62
N LEU A 82 -13.25 6.39 -10.24
CA LEU A 82 -13.31 7.84 -10.02
C LEU A 82 -12.50 8.27 -8.80
N THR A 83 -12.51 7.51 -7.71
CA THR A 83 -11.66 7.78 -6.54
C THR A 83 -10.19 7.75 -6.95
N LYS A 84 -9.79 6.76 -7.75
CA LYS A 84 -8.40 6.67 -8.21
C LYS A 84 -8.02 7.83 -9.12
N ILE A 85 -8.83 8.14 -10.14
CA ILE A 85 -8.61 9.28 -11.03
C ILE A 85 -8.50 10.58 -10.23
N SER A 86 -9.40 10.78 -9.26
CA SER A 86 -9.41 11.96 -8.40
C SER A 86 -8.13 12.06 -7.58
N SER A 87 -7.63 10.94 -7.05
CA SER A 87 -6.36 10.93 -6.32
C SER A 87 -5.19 11.33 -7.23
N GLU A 88 -5.14 10.82 -8.45
CA GLU A 88 -4.07 11.10 -9.41
C GLU A 88 -4.05 12.58 -9.84
N VAL A 89 -5.24 13.11 -10.16
CA VAL A 89 -5.41 14.52 -10.51
C VAL A 89 -5.09 15.42 -9.32
N GLY A 90 -5.53 15.03 -8.12
CA GLY A 90 -5.28 15.75 -6.87
C GLY A 90 -3.79 15.89 -6.55
N TRP A 91 -3.02 14.81 -6.71
CA TRP A 91 -1.56 14.82 -6.49
C TRP A 91 -0.81 15.76 -7.45
N GLY A 92 -1.30 15.93 -8.67
CA GLY A 92 -0.74 16.87 -9.65
C GLY A 92 -1.26 18.31 -9.52
N SER A 93 -2.22 18.56 -8.64
CA SER A 93 -2.86 19.88 -8.52
C SER A 93 -2.08 20.79 -7.57
N LEU A 94 -2.14 22.10 -7.82
CA LEU A 94 -1.62 23.13 -6.89
C LEU A 94 -2.54 23.35 -5.67
N HIS A 95 -3.72 22.75 -5.65
CA HIS A 95 -4.63 22.88 -4.52
C HIS A 95 -4.13 22.06 -3.34
N LEU A 96 -4.21 22.67 -2.15
CA LEU A 96 -3.93 21.95 -0.92
C LEU A 96 -4.91 20.78 -0.77
N PRO A 97 -4.43 19.57 -0.47
CA PRO A 97 -5.31 18.44 -0.24
C PRO A 97 -6.23 18.73 0.94
N SER A 98 -7.45 18.19 0.90
CA SER A 98 -8.34 18.26 2.04
C SER A 98 -7.76 17.43 3.19
N GLU A 99 -7.35 18.11 4.26
CA GLU A 99 -6.84 17.46 5.45
C GLU A 99 -8.00 17.10 6.38
N ARG A 100 -8.06 15.83 6.80
CA ARG A 100 -8.87 15.42 7.94
C ARG A 100 -7.98 15.46 9.17
N ALA A 101 -8.22 16.44 10.04
CA ALA A 101 -7.56 16.49 11.33
C ALA A 101 -8.05 15.33 12.19
N ALA A 102 -7.13 14.55 12.73
CA ALA A 102 -7.44 13.59 13.77
C ALA A 102 -8.05 14.36 14.97
N THR A 103 -9.23 13.95 15.43
CA THR A 103 -9.92 14.66 16.50
C THR A 103 -9.24 14.44 17.87
N LYS A 104 -9.51 15.33 18.82
CA LYS A 104 -8.97 15.24 20.18
C LYS A 104 -9.59 14.01 20.87
N GLY A 105 -8.86 12.89 20.88
CA GLY A 105 -9.37 11.57 21.30
C GLY A 105 -8.99 10.45 20.33
N ASP A 106 -8.57 10.79 19.11
CA ASP A 106 -7.97 9.86 18.17
C ASP A 106 -6.67 9.32 18.77
N PRO A 107 -6.32 8.05 18.49
CA PRO A 107 -5.13 7.45 19.04
C PRO A 107 -3.93 8.31 18.67
N GLN A 108 -3.17 8.71 19.68
CA GLN A 108 -1.88 9.33 19.46
C GLN A 108 -1.00 8.30 18.74
N CYS A 109 -0.92 8.44 17.41
CA CYS A 109 -0.15 7.56 16.53
C CYS A 109 1.32 7.94 16.61
N TYR A 110 1.91 7.86 17.80
CA TYR A 110 3.34 8.01 17.98
C TYR A 110 4.04 6.71 17.59
N GLY A 111 5.03 6.82 16.70
CA GLY A 111 5.87 5.70 16.31
C GLY A 111 5.63 5.19 14.89
N PRO A 112 6.05 3.95 14.62
CA PRO A 112 6.08 3.40 13.26
C PRO A 112 4.68 3.24 12.68
N ARG A 113 4.54 3.60 11.41
CA ARG A 113 3.30 3.53 10.64
C ARG A 113 3.58 3.04 9.23
N ALA A 114 2.62 2.33 8.65
CA ALA A 114 2.68 1.91 7.25
C ALA A 114 1.31 2.06 6.61
N LEU A 115 1.27 2.76 5.47
CA LEU A 115 0.10 2.80 4.62
C LEU A 115 0.13 1.56 3.72
N LEU A 116 -0.89 0.72 3.81
CA LEU A 116 -0.99 -0.46 2.94
C LEU A 116 -1.22 -0.03 1.50
N GLU A 117 -0.69 -0.82 0.56
CA GLU A 117 -0.82 -0.54 -0.85
C GLU A 117 -2.31 -0.45 -1.26
N GLY A 118 -2.67 0.62 -1.97
CA GLY A 118 -4.07 0.99 -2.23
C GLY A 118 -4.55 2.17 -1.38
N GLY A 119 -3.82 2.55 -0.32
CA GLY A 119 -3.99 3.84 0.35
C GLY A 119 -5.17 3.94 1.32
N ARG A 120 -6.00 2.90 1.43
CA ARG A 120 -7.17 2.88 2.31
C ARG A 120 -6.82 2.60 3.78
N TRP A 121 -5.84 1.75 4.04
CA TRP A 121 -5.60 1.23 5.38
C TRP A 121 -4.26 1.70 5.92
N LEU A 122 -4.29 2.34 7.09
CA LEU A 122 -3.09 2.72 7.82
C LEU A 122 -2.87 1.77 8.99
N LEU A 123 -1.70 1.13 9.02
CA LEU A 123 -1.21 0.37 10.16
C LEU A 123 -0.36 1.25 11.06
N PHE A 124 -0.50 1.09 12.37
CA PHE A 124 0.31 1.82 13.34
C PHE A 124 0.43 1.05 14.66
N HIS A 125 1.46 1.42 15.43
CA HIS A 125 1.64 0.93 16.78
C HIS A 125 0.69 1.66 17.75
N ASP A 126 -0.15 0.90 18.44
CA ASP A 126 -1.12 1.44 19.38
C ASP A 126 -0.48 1.60 20.77
N GLN A 127 -0.13 2.84 21.10
CA GLN A 127 0.45 3.22 22.39
C GLN A 127 -0.59 3.71 23.41
N SER A 128 -1.87 3.38 23.23
CA SER A 128 -2.93 3.79 24.17
C SER A 128 -2.73 3.28 25.60
N LEU A 129 -1.91 2.25 25.79
CA LEU A 129 -1.55 1.73 27.11
C LEU A 129 -0.17 2.26 27.54
N PRO A 130 0.00 2.60 28.85
CA PRO A 130 1.24 3.15 29.37
C PRO A 130 2.44 2.20 29.27
N ASP A 131 2.22 0.91 29.03
CA ASP A 131 3.29 -0.04 28.74
C ASP A 131 3.64 0.02 27.23
N SER A 132 4.66 0.80 26.91
CA SER A 132 5.17 1.03 25.54
C SER A 132 5.70 -0.23 24.84
N PHE A 133 5.77 -1.36 25.57
CA PHE A 133 6.18 -2.66 25.06
C PHE A 133 5.03 -3.62 24.79
N THR A 134 3.77 -3.13 24.81
CA THR A 134 2.64 -3.98 24.45
C THR A 134 2.89 -4.59 23.09
N GLY A 135 3.31 -3.84 22.06
CA GLY A 135 3.49 -4.37 20.71
C GLY A 135 2.17 -4.56 19.97
N LYS A 136 1.12 -3.89 20.44
CA LYS A 136 -0.21 -3.92 19.85
C LYS A 136 -0.18 -3.14 18.54
N ILE A 137 -0.52 -3.81 17.44
CA ILE A 137 -0.68 -3.19 16.13
C ILE A 137 -2.17 -3.00 15.89
N SER A 138 -2.53 -1.79 15.52
CA SER A 138 -3.89 -1.42 15.15
C SER A 138 -3.92 -0.90 13.72
N CYS A 139 -5.11 -0.88 13.13
CA CYS A 139 -5.35 -0.30 11.82
C CYS A 139 -6.54 0.66 11.84
N CYS A 140 -6.56 1.61 10.92
CA CYS A 140 -7.74 2.43 10.65
C CYS A 140 -8.06 2.46 9.16
N ASP A 141 -9.36 2.53 8.87
CA ASP A 141 -9.91 2.72 7.53
C ASP A 141 -9.97 4.21 7.22
N LEU A 142 -9.11 4.69 6.31
CA LEU A 142 -9.02 6.09 5.91
C LEU A 142 -10.19 6.51 5.01
N ASP A 143 -10.88 5.55 4.38
CA ASP A 143 -12.07 5.83 3.57
C ASP A 143 -13.33 5.96 4.44
N SER A 144 -13.29 5.46 5.69
CA SER A 144 -14.42 5.59 6.62
C SER A 144 -14.69 7.06 6.96
N ALA A 145 -15.97 7.42 7.07
CA ALA A 145 -16.39 8.75 7.49
C ALA A 145 -15.95 9.08 8.93
N CYS A 146 -15.75 8.05 9.75
CA CYS A 146 -15.23 8.14 11.11
C CYS A 146 -14.00 7.24 11.23
N LEU A 147 -12.88 7.79 11.70
CA LEU A 147 -11.63 7.06 11.90
C LEU A 147 -11.79 6.07 13.06
N GLN A 148 -12.25 4.86 12.73
CA GLN A 148 -12.36 3.78 13.69
C GLN A 148 -11.07 2.99 13.75
N VAL A 149 -10.57 2.84 14.97
CA VAL A 149 -9.34 2.12 15.26
C VAL A 149 -9.69 0.70 15.62
N GLN A 150 -9.15 -0.24 14.86
CA GLN A 150 -9.40 -1.65 15.05
C GLN A 150 -8.09 -2.34 15.47
N PRO A 151 -8.08 -3.12 16.56
CA PRO A 151 -6.92 -3.92 16.92
C PRO A 151 -6.70 -4.98 15.84
N LEU A 152 -5.48 -5.08 15.34
CA LEU A 152 -5.13 -6.00 14.26
C LEU A 152 -4.42 -7.24 14.79
N LEU A 153 -3.30 -7.05 15.50
CA LEU A 153 -2.51 -8.14 16.05
C LEU A 153 -1.67 -7.68 17.25
N GLN A 154 -1.11 -8.66 17.94
CA GLN A 154 -0.25 -8.47 19.09
C GLN A 154 1.13 -9.06 18.79
N LEU A 155 2.15 -8.21 18.64
CA LEU A 155 3.53 -8.66 18.36
C LEU A 155 4.16 -9.32 19.59
N GLN A 156 5.09 -10.24 19.34
CA GLN A 156 5.92 -10.82 20.40
C GLN A 156 7.05 -9.85 20.76
N THR A 157 6.89 -9.07 21.83
CA THR A 157 7.89 -8.08 22.26
C THR A 157 8.88 -8.62 23.28
N ARG A 158 8.76 -9.90 23.66
CA ARG A 158 9.68 -10.59 24.57
C ARG A 158 10.15 -11.89 23.95
N ILE A 159 11.47 -12.07 23.85
CA ILE A 159 12.10 -13.30 23.38
C ILE A 159 13.26 -13.60 24.32
N GLY A 160 13.11 -14.66 25.13
CA GLY A 160 13.99 -14.89 26.28
C GLY A 160 13.94 -13.69 27.25
N ASP A 161 15.11 -13.24 27.68
CA ASP A 161 15.25 -12.10 28.61
C ASP A 161 15.23 -10.73 27.91
N HIS A 162 15.14 -10.71 26.59
CA HIS A 162 15.19 -9.48 25.82
C HIS A 162 13.79 -8.90 25.59
N ARG A 163 13.65 -7.62 25.91
CA ARG A 163 12.48 -6.80 25.54
C ARG A 163 12.76 -6.03 24.27
N PHE A 164 11.80 -6.02 23.37
CA PHE A 164 11.87 -5.42 22.05
C PHE A 164 10.87 -4.28 21.90
N SER A 165 11.27 -3.22 21.20
CA SER A 165 10.43 -2.11 20.77
C SER A 165 10.28 -2.12 19.25
N LEU A 166 9.08 -1.82 18.76
CA LEU A 166 8.84 -1.68 17.32
C LEU A 166 9.55 -0.43 16.78
N GLN A 167 10.32 -0.60 15.71
CA GLN A 167 11.08 0.47 15.08
C GLN A 167 10.56 0.83 13.69
N CYS A 168 10.15 -0.16 12.90
CA CYS A 168 9.67 0.06 11.54
C CYS A 168 8.56 -0.94 11.18
N ILE A 169 7.67 -0.49 10.29
CA ILE A 169 6.68 -1.35 9.62
C ILE A 169 6.94 -1.21 8.12
N GLY A 170 7.12 -2.34 7.44
CA GLY A 170 7.26 -2.43 6.00
C GLY A 170 6.15 -3.29 5.46
N SER A 171 5.53 -2.89 4.36
CA SER A 171 4.45 -3.65 3.73
C SER A 171 4.65 -3.72 2.23
N GLN A 172 4.31 -4.86 1.66
CA GLN A 172 4.11 -5.02 0.23
C GLN A 172 2.79 -5.72 -0.01
N ALA A 173 2.19 -5.45 -1.14
CA ALA A 173 1.11 -6.29 -1.58
C ALA A 173 1.54 -7.66 -2.07
N ASP A 174 0.69 -8.64 -1.82
CA ASP A 174 0.75 -9.94 -2.47
C ASP A 174 0.08 -9.86 -3.85
N LYS A 175 0.89 -9.67 -4.89
CA LYS A 175 0.41 -9.60 -6.29
C LYS A 175 -0.11 -10.94 -6.81
N THR A 176 0.14 -12.04 -6.11
CA THR A 176 -0.29 -13.39 -6.51
C THR A 176 -1.66 -13.74 -5.95
N ALA A 177 -2.13 -13.01 -4.95
CA ALA A 177 -3.44 -13.24 -4.35
C ALA A 177 -4.57 -12.67 -5.22
N THR A 178 -5.65 -13.45 -5.34
CA THR A 178 -6.90 -13.02 -6.00
C THR A 178 -7.71 -12.03 -5.17
N SER A 179 -7.30 -11.78 -3.93
CA SER A 179 -7.93 -10.89 -2.97
C SER A 179 -6.91 -9.89 -2.43
N SER A 180 -7.40 -8.76 -1.89
CA SER A 180 -6.55 -7.76 -1.23
C SER A 180 -5.78 -8.40 -0.06
N SER A 181 -4.49 -8.66 -0.31
CA SER A 181 -3.58 -9.40 0.57
C SER A 181 -2.24 -8.69 0.59
N PHE A 182 -1.65 -8.64 1.77
CA PHE A 182 -0.43 -7.90 2.06
C PHE A 182 0.53 -8.77 2.85
N ILE A 183 1.81 -8.67 2.53
CA ILE A 183 2.89 -9.17 3.39
C ILE A 183 3.41 -7.97 4.16
N VAL A 184 3.40 -8.07 5.48
CA VAL A 184 3.82 -7.01 6.38
C VAL A 184 4.90 -7.53 7.31
N ALA A 185 6.00 -6.80 7.36
CA ALA A 185 7.13 -7.05 8.23
C ALA A 185 7.20 -5.98 9.31
N PHE A 186 7.42 -6.43 10.53
CA PHE A 186 7.64 -5.60 11.70
C PHE A 186 9.10 -5.79 12.10
N GLN A 187 9.87 -4.71 12.15
CA GLN A 187 11.23 -4.73 12.67
C GLN A 187 11.20 -4.23 14.11
N LEU A 188 11.52 -5.12 15.03
CA LEU A 188 11.67 -4.82 16.45
C LEU A 188 13.15 -4.78 16.83
N GLN A 189 13.49 -3.95 17.81
CA GLN A 189 14.84 -3.80 18.33
C GLN A 189 14.84 -4.02 19.83
N SER A 190 15.78 -4.82 20.31
CA SER A 190 15.96 -4.99 21.75
C SER A 190 16.33 -3.67 22.43
N LEU A 191 15.97 -3.50 23.70
CA LEU A 191 16.34 -2.30 24.47
C LEU A 191 17.86 -2.10 24.60
N GLY A 192 18.64 -3.19 24.55
CA GLY A 192 20.11 -3.12 24.49
C GLY A 192 20.66 -2.74 23.11
N GLY A 193 19.82 -2.72 22.08
CA GLY A 193 20.15 -2.29 20.73
C GLY A 193 20.81 -3.34 19.84
N ASP A 194 21.42 -4.37 20.44
CA ASP A 194 22.24 -5.38 19.74
C ASP A 194 21.42 -6.41 18.95
N LEU A 195 20.21 -6.71 19.41
CA LEU A 195 19.32 -7.67 18.77
C LEU A 195 18.24 -6.98 17.95
N ARG A 196 18.03 -7.50 16.75
CA ARG A 196 16.90 -7.20 15.87
C ARG A 196 16.03 -8.44 15.76
N ASN A 197 14.72 -8.25 15.80
CA ASN A 197 13.76 -9.30 15.52
C ASN A 197 12.84 -8.83 14.39
N TYR A 198 12.65 -9.68 13.39
CA TYR A 198 11.61 -9.47 12.38
C TYR A 198 10.47 -10.42 12.64
N GLN A 199 9.25 -9.92 12.52
CA GLN A 199 8.04 -10.72 12.49
C GLN A 199 7.29 -10.40 11.21
N ILE A 200 7.01 -11.43 10.42
CA ILE A 200 6.41 -11.32 9.10
C ILE A 200 5.03 -11.98 9.15
N TYR A 201 4.03 -11.24 8.69
CA TYR A 201 2.63 -11.66 8.66
C TYR A 201 2.06 -11.47 7.25
N GLN A 202 1.11 -12.34 6.90
CA GLN A 202 0.17 -12.11 5.82
C GLN A 202 -1.09 -11.50 6.41
N ILE A 203 -1.51 -10.35 5.88
CA ILE A 203 -2.73 -9.66 6.24
C ILE A 203 -3.66 -9.72 5.02
N ARG A 204 -4.84 -10.32 5.17
CA ARG A 204 -5.84 -10.43 4.11
C ARG A 204 -7.07 -9.63 4.48
N GLN A 205 -7.49 -8.74 3.60
CA GLN A 205 -8.76 -8.05 3.77
C GLN A 205 -9.90 -9.03 3.52
N GLN A 206 -10.90 -8.99 4.39
CA GLN A 206 -12.16 -9.73 4.29
C GLN A 206 -13.32 -8.72 4.31
N GLY A 207 -14.35 -8.97 3.52
CA GLY A 207 -15.49 -8.06 3.40
C GLY A 207 -15.21 -6.77 2.62
N ARG A 208 -16.23 -5.90 2.56
CA ARG A 208 -16.24 -4.67 1.75
C ARG A 208 -16.87 -3.49 2.50
N GLY A 209 -16.62 -2.29 1.97
CA GLY A 209 -17.17 -1.06 2.52
C GLY A 209 -16.88 -0.95 4.02
N SER A 210 -17.85 -0.51 4.80
CA SER A 210 -17.74 -0.40 6.26
C SER A 210 -17.62 -1.74 7.01
N GLY A 211 -17.93 -2.87 6.37
CA GLY A 211 -17.79 -4.21 6.96
C GLY A 211 -16.43 -4.86 6.69
N ALA A 212 -15.51 -4.14 6.02
CA ALA A 212 -14.19 -4.66 5.72
C ALA A 212 -13.36 -4.78 7.01
N HIS A 213 -12.69 -5.91 7.17
CA HIS A 213 -11.81 -6.20 8.29
C HIS A 213 -10.62 -7.03 7.81
N PHE A 214 -9.67 -7.34 8.70
CA PHE A 214 -8.48 -8.09 8.35
C PHE A 214 -8.42 -9.45 9.05
N ALA A 215 -7.97 -10.45 8.30
CA ALA A 215 -7.47 -11.71 8.82
C ALA A 215 -5.94 -11.71 8.79
N VAL A 216 -5.33 -12.11 9.90
CA VAL A 216 -3.88 -12.10 10.09
C VAL A 216 -3.36 -13.53 10.18
N ARG A 217 -2.25 -13.82 9.47
CA ARG A 217 -1.55 -15.10 9.54
C ARG A 217 -0.06 -14.86 9.71
N GLY A 218 0.55 -15.40 10.77
CA GLY A 218 2.01 -15.41 10.92
C GLY A 218 2.68 -16.25 9.84
N LEU A 219 3.75 -15.72 9.25
CA LEU A 219 4.53 -16.40 8.21
C LEU A 219 5.90 -16.83 8.71
N SER A 220 6.66 -15.90 9.28
CA SER A 220 8.03 -16.15 9.73
C SER A 220 8.41 -15.17 10.85
N SER A 221 9.35 -15.59 11.68
CA SER A 221 9.98 -14.74 12.68
C SER A 221 11.43 -15.17 12.84
N PHE A 222 12.35 -14.21 12.88
CA PHE A 222 13.75 -14.49 13.15
C PHE A 222 14.42 -13.35 13.90
N THR A 223 15.37 -13.71 14.74
CA THR A 223 16.19 -12.77 15.51
C THR A 223 17.63 -12.86 15.02
N TYR A 224 18.28 -11.72 14.86
CA TYR A 224 19.69 -11.68 14.51
C TYR A 224 20.44 -10.64 15.34
N ILE A 225 21.73 -10.89 15.54
CA ILE A 225 22.63 -9.96 16.24
C ILE A 225 23.17 -8.99 15.21
N ASN A 226 22.85 -7.70 15.36
CA ASN A 226 23.38 -6.66 14.50
C ASN A 226 24.80 -6.27 14.95
N ARG A 227 25.79 -7.11 14.60
CA ARG A 227 27.20 -6.89 14.94
C ARG A 227 27.87 -5.75 14.14
N VAL A 228 27.12 -5.07 13.27
CA VAL A 228 27.76 -4.34 12.17
C VAL A 228 28.53 -3.10 12.60
N ILE A 229 28.17 -2.28 13.59
CA ILE A 229 29.09 -1.26 14.17
C ILE A 229 28.52 -0.69 15.50
N GLY A 230 29.37 -0.62 16.53
CA GLY A 230 29.35 0.37 17.64
C GLY A 230 28.25 0.29 18.72
N PRO A 231 28.56 0.51 20.02
CA PRO A 231 27.62 0.41 21.15
C PRO A 231 26.55 1.52 21.24
N SER A 232 26.44 2.42 20.25
CA SER A 232 25.39 3.45 20.20
C SER A 232 24.38 3.12 19.10
N ALA A 233 23.56 2.13 19.42
CA ALA A 233 22.48 1.57 18.61
C ALA A 233 21.67 2.61 17.82
N TRP A 234 21.78 2.54 16.49
CA TRP A 234 21.03 3.37 15.57
C TRP A 234 19.61 2.83 15.38
N ALA A 235 18.60 3.70 15.35
CA ALA A 235 17.28 3.33 14.86
C ALA A 235 17.38 2.98 13.36
N SER A 236 16.66 1.95 12.91
CA SER A 236 16.45 1.79 11.46
C SER A 236 15.55 2.93 11.00
N THR A 237 15.86 3.55 9.87
CA THR A 237 15.02 4.62 9.29
C THR A 237 14.01 4.09 8.29
N GLY A 238 14.17 2.87 7.81
CA GLY A 238 13.33 2.34 6.75
C GLY A 238 13.34 0.82 6.69
N LEU A 239 12.18 0.26 6.41
CA LEU A 239 11.96 -1.15 6.14
C LEU A 239 11.17 -1.28 4.84
N CYS A 240 11.73 -2.00 3.87
CA CYS A 240 11.07 -2.29 2.60
C CYS A 240 10.97 -3.79 2.40
N LEU A 241 9.85 -4.23 1.83
CA LEU A 241 9.62 -5.62 1.43
C LEU A 241 9.57 -5.69 -0.09
N GLN A 242 10.26 -6.68 -0.65
CA GLN A 242 10.17 -6.99 -2.08
C GLN A 242 10.26 -8.51 -2.27
N GLY A 243 9.13 -9.12 -2.62
CA GLY A 243 9.00 -10.57 -2.73
C GLY A 243 9.44 -11.25 -1.43
N ASP A 244 10.50 -12.05 -1.53
CA ASP A 244 11.03 -12.83 -0.42
C ASP A 244 12.11 -12.10 0.37
N TYR A 245 12.36 -10.82 0.06
CA TYR A 245 13.43 -10.04 0.63
C TYR A 245 12.92 -8.93 1.54
N ILE A 246 13.57 -8.80 2.70
CA ILE A 246 13.51 -7.64 3.58
C ILE A 246 14.74 -6.79 3.31
N MET A 247 14.52 -5.49 3.15
CA MET A 247 15.57 -4.50 2.98
C MET A 247 15.48 -3.46 4.08
N GLU A 248 16.59 -3.18 4.75
CA GLU A 248 16.64 -2.14 5.79
C GLU A 248 17.77 -1.14 5.58
N THR A 249 17.47 0.12 5.93
CA THR A 249 18.43 1.23 5.86
C THR A 249 18.78 1.71 7.28
N PRO A 250 20.06 1.62 7.70
CA PRO A 250 20.51 2.18 8.96
C PRO A 250 20.59 3.71 8.86
N SER A 251 20.13 4.40 9.91
CA SER A 251 19.85 5.84 9.90
C SER A 251 21.03 6.81 9.80
N LYS A 252 22.29 6.37 9.94
CA LYS A 252 23.41 7.31 10.20
C LYS A 252 24.69 7.13 9.39
N PHE A 253 24.70 6.35 8.31
CA PHE A 253 25.91 6.24 7.49
C PHE A 253 26.00 7.34 6.42
N SER A 254 27.21 7.91 6.28
CA SER A 254 27.58 8.83 5.20
C SER A 254 27.57 8.15 3.81
N ALA A 255 27.80 6.83 3.79
CA ALA A 255 27.53 5.95 2.66
C ALA A 255 26.17 5.28 2.88
N ALA A 256 25.27 5.31 1.89
CA ALA A 256 24.04 4.56 2.04
C ALA A 256 24.38 3.06 2.06
N LEU A 257 24.04 2.39 3.16
CA LEU A 257 24.20 0.95 3.33
C LEU A 257 22.81 0.34 3.33
N LEU A 258 22.60 -0.72 2.55
CA LEU A 258 21.35 -1.47 2.54
C LEU A 258 21.64 -2.91 2.96
N GLN A 259 20.98 -3.36 4.01
CA GLN A 259 21.03 -4.77 4.40
C GLN A 259 19.83 -5.48 3.78
N VAL A 260 20.10 -6.63 3.16
CA VAL A 260 19.09 -7.44 2.47
C VAL A 260 19.08 -8.83 3.07
N PHE A 261 17.89 -9.29 3.48
CA PHE A 261 17.65 -10.61 4.06
C PHE A 261 16.60 -11.34 3.24
N ASN A 262 16.80 -12.63 2.94
CA ASN A 262 15.71 -13.47 2.46
C ASN A 262 14.90 -13.98 3.66
N TRP A 263 13.70 -13.46 3.87
CA TRP A 263 12.92 -13.75 5.09
C TRP A 263 12.31 -15.16 5.09
N ARG A 264 12.21 -15.83 3.93
CA ARG A 264 11.70 -17.20 3.84
C ARG A 264 12.71 -18.24 4.28
N THR A 265 13.99 -17.99 4.00
CA THR A 265 15.08 -18.91 4.36
C THR A 265 15.78 -18.51 5.66
N SER A 266 15.58 -17.26 6.11
CA SER A 266 16.14 -16.78 7.38
C SER A 266 15.44 -17.40 8.59
N THR A 267 16.26 -17.81 9.55
CA THR A 267 15.90 -18.32 10.86
C THR A 267 16.78 -17.62 11.91
N SER A 268 16.45 -17.78 13.19
CA SER A 268 17.26 -17.21 14.27
C SER A 268 18.69 -17.79 14.35
N THR A 269 18.93 -18.94 13.72
CA THR A 269 20.25 -19.61 13.69
C THR A 269 20.97 -19.47 12.36
N ILE A 270 20.23 -19.39 11.26
CA ILE A 270 20.76 -19.36 9.89
C ILE A 270 20.07 -18.23 9.14
N HIS A 271 20.82 -17.20 8.77
CA HIS A 271 20.33 -16.14 7.88
C HIS A 271 21.46 -15.70 6.97
N GLU A 272 21.16 -15.60 5.69
CA GLU A 272 22.07 -15.01 4.71
C GLU A 272 21.75 -13.52 4.59
N LYS A 273 22.79 -12.71 4.76
CA LYS A 273 22.67 -11.26 4.67
C LYS A 273 23.58 -10.75 3.57
N SER A 274 22.98 -10.06 2.62
CA SER A 274 23.71 -9.27 1.63
C SER A 274 23.78 -7.82 2.09
N ILE A 275 24.94 -7.19 1.88
CA ILE A 275 25.15 -5.77 2.19
C ILE A 275 25.48 -5.06 0.88
N LEU A 276 24.68 -4.06 0.54
CA LEU A 276 24.93 -3.17 -0.59
C LEU A 276 25.49 -1.85 -0.07
N PHE A 277 26.60 -1.41 -0.66
CA PHE A 277 27.24 -0.14 -0.38
C PHE A 277 27.00 0.83 -1.52
N PHE A 278 26.55 2.04 -1.20
CA PHE A 278 26.38 3.12 -2.16
C PHE A 278 27.39 4.23 -1.89
N ASN A 279 28.06 4.68 -2.95
CA ASN A 279 29.10 5.71 -2.88
C ASN A 279 28.56 7.13 -2.61
N TYR A 280 27.24 7.32 -2.51
CA TYR A 280 26.60 8.63 -2.31
C TYR A 280 25.44 8.52 -1.32
N ARG A 281 25.05 9.66 -0.72
CA ARG A 281 23.85 9.77 0.13
C ARG A 281 22.60 9.56 -0.71
N VAL A 282 21.95 8.41 -0.54
CA VAL A 282 20.64 8.13 -1.12
C VAL A 282 19.59 8.48 -0.06
N CYS A 283 18.69 9.42 -0.38
CA CYS A 283 17.68 9.92 0.56
C CYS A 283 16.41 9.07 0.61
N SER A 284 16.15 8.25 -0.42
CA SER A 284 15.00 7.36 -0.51
C SER A 284 15.29 6.20 -1.47
N PHE A 285 14.70 5.03 -1.19
CA PHE A 285 14.77 3.88 -2.08
C PHE A 285 13.36 3.50 -2.52
N SER A 286 13.14 3.43 -3.83
CA SER A 286 12.00 2.75 -4.43
C SER A 286 12.55 1.74 -5.43
N MET A 287 12.13 0.47 -5.33
CA MET A 287 12.46 -0.53 -6.34
C MET A 287 11.31 -0.58 -7.34
N ILE A 288 11.53 -0.03 -8.54
CA ILE A 288 10.56 -0.09 -9.63
C ILE A 288 10.88 -1.31 -10.48
N TYR A 289 9.92 -2.23 -10.61
CA TYR A 289 10.04 -3.37 -11.52
C TYR A 289 9.62 -2.93 -12.92
N SER A 290 10.56 -2.81 -13.86
CA SER A 290 10.26 -2.77 -15.29
C SER A 290 10.33 -4.19 -15.84
N GLY A 291 9.23 -4.70 -16.37
CA GLY A 291 9.16 -6.07 -16.86
C GLY A 291 10.00 -6.28 -18.12
N SER A 292 11.00 -7.15 -18.05
CA SER A 292 11.17 -8.30 -18.96
C SER A 292 12.51 -9.03 -18.70
N PHE A 293 12.45 -10.37 -18.74
CA PHE A 293 13.55 -11.35 -18.81
C PHE A 293 14.63 -11.41 -17.71
N ASN A 294 14.53 -12.48 -16.90
CA ASN A 294 15.61 -13.32 -16.32
C ASN A 294 16.90 -12.68 -15.79
N SER A 295 16.88 -11.40 -15.46
CA SER A 295 17.94 -10.73 -14.72
C SER A 295 17.29 -9.83 -13.68
N HIS A 296 17.66 -10.04 -12.41
CA HIS A 296 17.20 -9.21 -11.30
C HIS A 296 17.98 -7.89 -11.34
N GLN A 297 17.60 -6.98 -12.24
CA GLN A 297 18.15 -5.62 -12.24
C GLN A 297 17.38 -4.79 -11.21
N ILE A 298 18.10 -4.36 -10.17
CA ILE A 298 17.61 -3.36 -9.22
C ILE A 298 17.85 -2.00 -9.86
N TYR A 299 16.78 -1.37 -10.37
CA TYR A 299 16.87 0.02 -10.81
C TYR A 299 16.80 0.94 -9.60
N ILE A 300 17.84 1.75 -9.44
CA ILE A 300 17.92 2.80 -8.42
C ILE A 300 17.67 4.12 -9.15
N SER A 301 16.46 4.66 -9.05
CA SER A 301 16.19 6.02 -9.50
C SER A 301 16.70 7.00 -8.45
N ARG A 302 17.36 8.08 -8.92
CA ARG A 302 17.72 9.23 -8.10
C ARG A 302 16.52 10.15 -7.90
#